data_AF-A0AAD4DNY8-F1
#
_entry.id   AF-A0AAD4DNY8-F1
#
_cell.length_a   1.000
_cell.length_b   1.000
_cell.length_c   1.000
_cell.angle_alpha   90.00
_cell.angle_beta   90.00
_cell.angle_gamma   90.00
#
_symmetry.space_group_name_H-M   'P 1'
#
loop_
_entity.id
_entity.type
_entity.pdbx_description
1 polymer ?
#
loop_
_entity_poly.entity_id
_entity_poly.type
_entity_poly.pdbx_seq_one_letter_code
_entity_poly.pdbx_strand_id
1 'polypeptide(L)'
;MSVSNTFGLQLAKYTNVAASALLIYDYFITSHSEVQWTWGRKWGIIRITFTLSRYVPFAGAFMTSYSAVKTWGTQDCAPFNDAVNGLHFVGIIASEGLLIARVHAFSGNKKANLIVLLSFGLTIMVTCVVLSAAPIHFSNPEAGPPCTLEGARSSAFGYGLLMIFEIVLMLITVFVKYRHYFGFHNTLIRSVYGDGLLYMSCITMVSTLNVIVISVFPLSYSEMLNVPQIVVHSVLASRILFSLQANREQSVIPTYLSTNAPEMQSLPDGFQAWYEGRETFTDAGQLDQA
;
A
#
# COMPACT_ATOMS: atom_id res chain seq x y z
N MET A 1 -23.05 -15.22 -23.65
CA MET A 1 -21.89 -14.37 -23.32
C MET A 1 -21.31 -13.86 -24.64
N SER A 2 -21.25 -12.54 -24.85
CA SER A 2 -20.71 -11.97 -26.10
C SER A 2 -19.18 -12.15 -26.18
N VAL A 3 -18.60 -12.15 -27.38
CA VAL A 3 -17.14 -12.28 -27.59
C VAL A 3 -16.35 -11.18 -26.84
N SER A 4 -16.92 -9.98 -26.74
CA SER A 4 -16.36 -8.85 -25.98
C SER A 4 -16.26 -9.14 -24.48
N ASN A 5 -17.28 -9.78 -23.89
CA ASN A 5 -17.32 -10.10 -22.46
C ASN A 5 -16.30 -11.19 -22.11
N THR A 6 -16.13 -12.19 -22.98
CA THR A 6 -15.12 -13.25 -22.78
C THR A 6 -13.70 -12.70 -22.84
N PHE A 7 -13.44 -11.73 -23.72
CA PHE A 7 -12.13 -11.08 -23.82
C PHE A 7 -11.82 -10.24 -22.57
N GLY A 8 -12.77 -9.43 -22.09
CA GLY A 8 -12.60 -8.64 -20.87
C GLY A 8 -12.28 -9.50 -19.64
N LEU A 9 -13.00 -10.62 -19.49
CA LEU A 9 -12.77 -11.55 -18.38
C LEU A 9 -11.39 -12.22 -18.46
N GLN A 10 -10.93 -12.60 -19.65
CA GLN A 10 -9.57 -13.14 -19.84
C GLN A 10 -8.51 -12.10 -19.51
N LEU A 11 -8.70 -10.86 -19.97
CA LEU A 11 -7.77 -9.76 -19.69
C LEU A 11 -7.66 -9.50 -18.19
N ALA A 12 -8.78 -9.49 -17.46
CA ALA A 12 -8.79 -9.37 -16.01
C ALA A 12 -7.99 -10.49 -15.34
N LYS A 13 -8.18 -11.75 -15.76
CA LYS A 13 -7.41 -12.90 -15.24
C LYS A 13 -5.91 -12.73 -15.46
N TYR A 14 -5.47 -12.40 -16.67
CA TYR A 14 -4.04 -12.22 -16.96
C TYR A 14 -3.45 -11.06 -16.16
N THR A 15 -4.20 -9.96 -16.03
CA THR A 15 -3.75 -8.78 -15.27
C THR A 15 -3.63 -9.09 -13.78
N ASN A 16 -4.54 -9.86 -13.22
CA ASN A 16 -4.49 -10.31 -11.82
C ASN A 16 -3.29 -11.23 -11.55
N VAL A 17 -2.98 -12.14 -12.46
CA VAL A 17 -1.78 -13.00 -12.37
C VAL A 17 -0.51 -12.16 -12.45
N ALA A 18 -0.44 -11.20 -13.37
CA ALA A 18 0.69 -10.29 -13.51
C ALA A 18 0.89 -9.43 -12.24
N ALA A 19 -0.20 -8.88 -11.68
CA ALA A 19 -0.16 -8.14 -10.42
C ALA A 19 0.31 -9.02 -9.25
N SER A 20 -0.13 -10.27 -9.18
CA SER A 20 0.31 -11.23 -8.17
C SER A 20 1.83 -11.51 -8.28
N ALA A 21 2.33 -11.67 -9.51
CA ALA A 21 3.76 -11.83 -9.75
C ALA A 21 4.57 -10.59 -9.34
N LEU A 22 4.05 -9.39 -9.62
CA LEU A 22 4.64 -8.12 -9.17
C LEU A 22 4.68 -8.01 -7.64
N LEU A 23 3.62 -8.45 -6.95
CA LEU A 23 3.57 -8.45 -5.48
C LEU A 23 4.65 -9.37 -4.89
N ILE A 24 4.79 -10.58 -5.44
CA ILE A 24 5.82 -11.54 -5.04
C ILE A 24 7.22 -10.98 -5.31
N TYR A 25 7.42 -10.40 -6.49
CA TYR A 25 8.69 -9.78 -6.86
C TYR A 25 9.05 -8.63 -5.91
N ASP A 26 8.11 -7.72 -5.62
CA ASP A 26 8.33 -6.61 -4.70
C ASP A 26 8.67 -7.09 -3.29
N TYR A 27 8.01 -8.16 -2.82
CA TYR A 27 8.30 -8.76 -1.53
C TYR A 27 9.74 -9.25 -1.43
N PHE A 28 10.25 -9.98 -2.43
CA PHE A 28 11.63 -10.45 -2.40
C PHE A 28 12.65 -9.30 -2.37
N ILE A 29 12.47 -8.28 -3.21
CA ILE A 29 13.41 -7.15 -3.27
C ILE A 29 13.35 -6.25 -2.02
N THR A 30 12.21 -6.19 -1.33
CA THR A 30 12.04 -5.37 -0.11
C THR A 30 12.13 -6.17 1.19
N SER A 31 12.34 -7.49 1.11
CA SER A 31 12.42 -8.39 2.26
C SER A 31 13.52 -8.00 3.25
N HIS A 32 14.69 -7.58 2.74
CA HIS A 32 15.80 -7.15 3.58
C HIS A 32 15.44 -5.92 4.43
N SER A 33 14.88 -4.88 3.80
CA SER A 33 14.42 -3.67 4.49
C SER A 33 13.25 -3.96 5.44
N GLU A 34 12.40 -4.92 5.11
CA GLU A 34 11.30 -5.35 5.98
C GLU A 34 11.80 -6.04 7.25
N VAL A 35 12.78 -6.95 7.14
CA VAL A 35 13.37 -7.62 8.30
C VAL A 35 14.04 -6.59 9.19
N GLN A 36 14.86 -5.69 8.63
CA GLN A 36 15.51 -4.63 9.39
C GLN A 36 14.49 -3.73 10.12
N TRP A 37 13.33 -3.50 9.53
CA TRP A 37 12.27 -2.69 10.10
C TRP A 37 11.45 -3.39 11.21
N THR A 38 11.12 -4.66 10.98
CA THR A 38 10.23 -5.45 11.85
C THR A 38 10.98 -6.09 13.02
N TRP A 39 12.27 -6.40 12.83
CA TRP A 39 13.06 -7.14 13.82
C TRP A 39 13.33 -6.29 15.05
N GLY A 40 13.09 -6.85 16.24
CA GLY A 40 13.34 -6.20 17.53
C GLY A 40 12.38 -5.05 17.91
N ARG A 41 11.47 -4.63 17.04
CA ARG A 41 10.50 -3.55 17.33
C ARG A 41 9.29 -4.06 18.11
N LYS A 42 8.69 -3.24 18.99
CA LYS A 42 7.42 -3.59 19.66
C LYS A 42 6.26 -3.59 18.66
N TRP A 43 5.27 -4.45 18.88
CA TRP A 43 4.01 -4.43 18.13
C TRP A 43 3.21 -3.17 18.50
N GLY A 44 3.05 -2.27 17.54
CA GLY A 44 2.25 -1.05 17.66
C GLY A 44 1.35 -0.87 16.45
N ILE A 45 0.47 0.14 16.51
CA ILE A 45 -0.59 0.36 15.51
C ILE A 45 -0.02 0.41 14.08
N ILE A 46 1.02 1.23 13.84
CA ILE A 46 1.65 1.36 12.51
C ILE A 46 2.21 0.02 12.01
N ARG A 47 2.75 -0.82 12.91
CA ARG A 47 3.25 -2.15 12.56
C ARG A 47 2.15 -3.12 12.19
N ILE A 48 1.05 -3.10 12.93
CA ILE A 48 -0.12 -3.94 12.62
C ILE A 48 -0.70 -3.51 11.27
N THR A 49 -0.93 -2.22 11.08
CA THR A 49 -1.45 -1.66 9.82
C THR A 49 -0.53 -2.00 8.64
N PHE A 50 0.80 -1.88 8.81
CA PHE A 50 1.76 -2.29 7.78
C PHE A 50 1.67 -3.78 7.46
N THR A 51 1.66 -4.63 8.49
CA THR A 51 1.57 -6.08 8.31
C THR A 51 0.28 -6.45 7.58
N LEU A 52 -0.85 -5.87 7.96
CA LEU A 52 -2.12 -6.09 7.26
C LEU A 52 -2.04 -5.62 5.80
N SER A 53 -1.54 -4.41 5.55
CA SER A 53 -1.43 -3.87 4.18
C SER A 53 -0.53 -4.73 3.29
N ARG A 54 0.46 -5.43 3.86
CA ARG A 54 1.46 -6.20 3.12
C ARG A 54 1.06 -7.65 2.89
N TYR A 55 0.47 -8.31 3.90
CA TYR A 55 0.16 -9.74 3.84
C TYR A 55 -1.27 -10.06 3.38
N VAL A 56 -2.23 -9.16 3.62
CA VAL A 56 -3.63 -9.38 3.17
C VAL A 56 -3.76 -9.44 1.64
N PRO A 57 -3.06 -8.61 0.85
CA PRO A 57 -3.08 -8.71 -0.62
C PRO A 57 -2.61 -10.06 -1.16
N PHE A 58 -1.69 -10.76 -0.47
CA PHE A 58 -1.29 -12.12 -0.88
C PHE A 58 -2.45 -13.11 -0.77
N ALA A 59 -3.22 -13.04 0.32
CA ALA A 59 -4.39 -13.87 0.50
C ALA A 59 -5.46 -13.55 -0.56
N GLY A 60 -5.73 -12.26 -0.81
CA GLY A 60 -6.67 -11.82 -1.85
C GLY A 60 -6.25 -12.27 -3.27
N ALA A 61 -4.98 -12.09 -3.62
CA ALA A 61 -4.41 -12.50 -4.89
C ALA A 61 -4.45 -14.02 -5.10
N PHE A 62 -4.12 -14.81 -4.06
CA PHE A 62 -4.19 -16.26 -4.11
C PHE A 62 -5.64 -16.75 -4.27
N MET A 63 -6.58 -16.20 -3.49
CA MET A 63 -7.99 -16.58 -3.60
C MET A 63 -8.60 -16.17 -4.95
N THR A 64 -8.20 -15.02 -5.51
CA THR A 64 -8.62 -14.58 -6.84
C THR A 64 -8.05 -15.49 -7.94
N SER A 65 -6.81 -15.93 -7.80
CA SER A 65 -6.21 -16.89 -8.73
C SER A 65 -6.89 -18.26 -8.63
N TYR A 66 -7.25 -18.69 -7.41
CA TYR A 66 -7.97 -19.93 -7.16
C TYR A 66 -9.39 -19.90 -7.76
N SER A 67 -10.12 -18.79 -7.65
CA SER A 67 -11.43 -18.66 -8.31
C SER A 67 -11.33 -18.66 -9.83
N ALA A 68 -10.23 -18.17 -10.39
CA ALA A 68 -10.03 -18.13 -11.83
C ALA A 68 -9.88 -19.53 -12.47
N VAL A 69 -9.37 -20.51 -11.71
CA VAL A 69 -9.16 -21.90 -12.14
C VAL A 69 -10.24 -22.87 -11.66
N LYS A 70 -10.92 -22.56 -10.55
CA LYS A 70 -11.96 -23.43 -10.00
C LYS A 70 -13.23 -23.38 -10.85
N THR A 71 -13.72 -24.55 -11.25
CA THR A 71 -15.03 -24.70 -11.88
C THR A 71 -16.09 -24.84 -10.79
N TRP A 72 -16.88 -23.80 -10.59
CA TRP A 72 -18.02 -23.83 -9.68
C TRP A 72 -19.18 -24.50 -10.42
N GLY A 73 -19.45 -25.77 -10.12
CA GLY A 73 -20.56 -26.52 -10.72
C GLY A 73 -21.92 -25.97 -10.27
N THR A 74 -22.62 -26.69 -9.39
CA THR A 74 -23.90 -26.26 -8.79
C THR A 74 -23.75 -25.68 -7.38
N GLN A 75 -22.52 -25.42 -6.93
CA GLN A 75 -22.22 -24.99 -5.57
C GLN A 75 -22.26 -23.46 -5.46
N ASP A 76 -22.90 -22.96 -4.39
CA ASP A 76 -22.97 -21.52 -4.11
C ASP A 76 -21.56 -20.93 -3.90
N CYS A 77 -21.17 -20.02 -4.78
CA CYS A 77 -19.87 -19.33 -4.79
C CYS A 77 -19.93 -17.93 -4.15
N ALA A 78 -21.12 -17.44 -3.81
CA ALA A 78 -21.34 -16.17 -3.11
C ALA A 78 -20.47 -15.99 -1.84
N PRO A 79 -20.41 -16.93 -0.87
CA PRO A 79 -19.61 -16.73 0.34
C PRO A 79 -18.10 -16.64 0.05
N PHE A 80 -17.64 -17.27 -1.03
CA PHE A 80 -16.24 -17.17 -1.44
C PHE A 80 -15.95 -15.79 -2.04
N ASN A 81 -16.82 -15.28 -2.91
CA ASN A 81 -16.67 -13.95 -3.50
C ASN A 81 -16.74 -12.85 -2.44
N ASP A 82 -17.64 -12.99 -1.46
CA ASP A 82 -17.73 -12.07 -0.32
C ASP A 82 -16.45 -12.09 0.53
N ALA A 83 -15.87 -13.27 0.78
CA ALA A 83 -14.60 -13.38 1.49
C ALA A 83 -13.43 -12.71 0.74
N VAL A 84 -13.36 -12.91 -0.59
CA VAL A 84 -12.35 -12.27 -1.44
C VAL A 84 -12.50 -10.74 -1.40
N ASN A 85 -13.72 -10.23 -1.55
CA ASN A 85 -13.99 -8.81 -1.45
C ASN A 85 -13.64 -8.26 -0.06
N GLY A 86 -13.96 -8.98 1.01
CA GLY A 86 -13.58 -8.61 2.37
C GLY A 86 -12.07 -8.46 2.56
N LEU A 87 -11.27 -9.40 2.04
CA LEU A 87 -9.80 -9.29 2.07
C LEU A 87 -9.30 -8.08 1.28
N HIS A 88 -9.88 -7.82 0.11
CA HIS A 88 -9.55 -6.65 -0.69
C HIS A 88 -9.82 -5.34 0.08
N PHE A 89 -10.99 -5.22 0.71
CA PHE A 89 -11.32 -4.05 1.55
C PHE A 89 -10.35 -3.87 2.71
N VAL A 90 -10.01 -4.94 3.43
CA VAL A 90 -9.05 -4.88 4.56
C VAL A 90 -7.67 -4.42 4.06
N GLY A 91 -7.21 -4.90 2.90
CA GLY A 91 -5.95 -4.49 2.30
C GLY A 91 -5.91 -3.00 1.95
N ILE A 92 -6.99 -2.47 1.36
CA ILE A 92 -7.13 -1.04 1.03
C ILE A 92 -7.15 -0.21 2.32
N ILE A 93 -8.00 -0.55 3.29
CA ILE A 93 -8.10 0.19 4.57
C ILE A 93 -6.75 0.24 5.28
N ALA A 94 -6.01 -0.87 5.28
CA ALA A 94 -4.69 -0.91 5.87
C ALA A 94 -3.68 -0.02 5.12
N SER A 95 -3.70 -0.03 3.78
CA SER A 95 -2.85 0.83 2.94
C SER A 95 -3.15 2.31 3.16
N GLU A 96 -4.43 2.69 3.17
CA GLU A 96 -4.90 4.05 3.49
C GLU A 96 -4.49 4.49 4.90
N GLY A 97 -4.56 3.57 5.88
CA GLY A 97 -4.07 3.82 7.23
C GLY A 97 -2.59 4.23 7.26
N LEU A 98 -1.75 3.65 6.40
CA LEU A 98 -0.34 4.05 6.27
C LEU A 98 -0.20 5.44 5.63
N LEU A 99 -1.02 5.77 4.63
CA LEU A 99 -1.02 7.10 4.01
C LEU A 99 -1.44 8.17 5.03
N ILE A 100 -2.49 7.93 5.82
CA ILE A 100 -2.91 8.80 6.92
C ILE A 100 -1.79 8.96 7.96
N ALA A 101 -1.15 7.86 8.37
CA ALA A 101 -0.06 7.90 9.33
C ALA A 101 1.11 8.77 8.84
N ARG A 102 1.42 8.70 7.54
CA ARG A 102 2.41 9.57 6.89
C ARG A 102 2.00 11.04 6.93
N VAL A 103 0.78 11.37 6.50
CA VAL A 103 0.28 12.76 6.51
C VAL A 103 0.30 13.32 7.93
N HIS A 104 -0.05 12.51 8.92
CA HIS A 104 0.00 12.90 10.33
C HIS A 104 1.43 13.20 10.79
N ALA A 105 2.40 12.35 10.44
CA ALA A 105 3.80 12.53 10.78
C ALA A 105 4.35 13.85 10.21
N PHE A 106 3.98 14.21 8.98
CA PHE A 106 4.42 15.46 8.35
C PHE A 106 3.70 16.70 8.86
N SER A 107 2.46 16.57 9.31
CA SER A 107 1.66 17.71 9.80
C SER A 107 2.07 18.18 11.21
N GLY A 108 3.20 17.72 11.75
CA GLY A 108 3.68 18.09 13.08
C GLY A 108 2.99 17.38 14.24
N ASN A 109 2.49 16.15 14.03
CA ASN A 109 1.96 15.25 15.06
C ASN A 109 0.81 15.82 15.93
N LYS A 110 0.06 16.81 15.43
CA LYS A 110 -1.16 17.28 16.11
C LYS A 110 -2.25 16.21 16.05
N LYS A 111 -2.67 15.70 17.21
CA LYS A 111 -3.72 14.67 17.31
C LYS A 111 -5.03 15.05 16.60
N ALA A 112 -5.34 16.36 16.56
CA ALA A 112 -6.51 16.88 15.85
C ALA A 112 -6.53 16.48 14.36
N ASN A 113 -5.40 16.57 13.66
CA ASN A 113 -5.34 16.24 12.22
C ASN A 113 -5.58 14.74 11.99
N LEU A 114 -5.06 13.89 12.87
CA LEU A 114 -5.29 12.46 12.80
C LEU A 114 -6.78 12.12 13.03
N ILE A 115 -7.41 12.74 14.03
CA ILE A 115 -8.83 12.52 14.34
C ILE A 115 -9.70 12.95 13.15
N VAL A 116 -9.42 14.11 12.56
CA VAL A 116 -10.16 14.59 11.38
C VAL A 116 -10.01 13.62 10.20
N LEU A 117 -8.79 13.21 9.87
CA LEU A 117 -8.53 12.26 8.76
C LEU A 117 -9.19 10.90 8.99
N LEU A 118 -9.12 10.36 10.22
CA LEU A 118 -9.77 9.10 10.56
C LEU A 118 -11.30 9.22 10.53
N SER A 119 -11.86 10.33 11.01
CA SER A 119 -13.31 10.57 10.93
C SER A 119 -13.78 10.66 9.47
N PHE A 120 -13.00 11.31 8.60
CA PHE A 120 -13.33 11.43 7.18
C PHE A 120 -13.24 10.07 6.48
N GLY A 121 -12.18 9.30 6.72
CA GLY A 121 -12.05 7.93 6.21
C GLY A 121 -13.18 7.01 6.71
N LEU A 122 -13.57 7.12 7.99
CA LEU A 122 -14.69 6.37 8.56
C LEU A 122 -16.01 6.74 7.89
N THR A 123 -16.28 8.02 7.66
CA THR A 123 -17.51 8.44 6.96
C THR A 123 -17.57 7.87 5.55
N ILE A 124 -16.46 7.90 4.80
CA ILE A 124 -16.38 7.31 3.47
C ILE A 124 -16.64 5.80 3.52
N MET A 125 -16.00 5.09 4.44
CA MET A 125 -16.21 3.64 4.60
C MET A 125 -17.67 3.31 4.89
N VAL A 126 -18.31 4.04 5.81
CA VAL A 126 -19.74 3.84 6.14
C VAL A 126 -20.60 4.12 4.91
N THR A 127 -20.34 5.20 4.18
CA THR A 127 -21.05 5.51 2.93
C THR A 127 -20.90 4.40 1.90
N CYS A 128 -19.69 3.85 1.70
CA CYS A 128 -19.45 2.73 0.79
C CYS A 128 -20.26 1.48 1.17
N VAL A 129 -20.28 1.12 2.46
CA VAL A 129 -21.04 -0.04 2.95
C VAL A 129 -22.55 0.16 2.77
N VAL A 130 -23.07 1.35 3.10
CA VAL A 130 -24.49 1.67 2.95
C VAL A 130 -24.90 1.63 1.48
N LEU A 131 -24.10 2.21 0.58
CA LEU A 131 -24.36 2.17 -0.86
C LEU A 131 -24.28 0.76 -1.44
N SER A 132 -23.43 -0.10 -0.88
CA SER A 132 -23.31 -1.51 -1.30
C SER A 132 -24.47 -2.38 -0.79
N ALA A 133 -25.06 -2.02 0.36
CA ALA A 133 -26.21 -2.71 0.95
C ALA A 133 -27.57 -2.22 0.42
N ALA A 134 -27.60 -1.02 -0.19
CA ALA A 134 -28.82 -0.47 -0.77
C ALA A 134 -29.15 -1.16 -2.11
N PRO A 135 -30.40 -1.59 -2.35
CA PRO A 135 -30.83 -2.11 -3.64
C PRO A 135 -31.01 -0.95 -4.63
N ILE A 136 -29.91 -0.41 -5.14
CA ILE A 136 -29.95 0.58 -6.22
C ILE A 136 -30.15 -0.20 -7.52
N HIS A 137 -31.40 -0.34 -7.95
CA HIS A 137 -31.78 -1.02 -9.19
C HIS A 137 -31.28 -0.22 -10.41
N PHE A 138 -30.02 -0.40 -10.77
CA PHE A 138 -29.60 -0.22 -12.16
C PHE A 138 -30.08 -1.44 -12.92
N SER A 139 -30.88 -1.23 -13.96
CA SER A 139 -31.35 -2.28 -14.86
C SER A 139 -30.17 -3.10 -15.37
N ASN A 140 -29.99 -4.30 -14.82
CA ASN A 140 -29.02 -5.28 -15.31
C ASN A 140 -29.77 -6.24 -16.26
N PRO A 141 -29.74 -6.04 -17.58
CA PRO A 141 -29.88 -7.17 -18.48
C PRO A 141 -28.57 -7.97 -18.37
N GLU A 142 -28.69 -9.28 -18.15
CA GLU A 142 -27.57 -10.23 -18.06
C GLU A 142 -26.78 -10.20 -16.74
N ALA A 143 -27.39 -10.75 -15.68
CA ALA A 143 -26.58 -11.39 -14.65
C ALA A 143 -25.75 -12.49 -15.33
N GLY A 144 -24.43 -12.32 -15.35
CA GLY A 144 -23.49 -13.37 -15.73
C GLY A 144 -23.72 -14.64 -14.89
N PRO A 145 -23.20 -15.80 -15.33
CA PRO A 145 -23.32 -17.02 -14.54
C PRO A 145 -22.86 -16.77 -13.09
N PRO A 146 -23.51 -17.38 -12.09
CA PRO A 146 -23.44 -16.97 -10.67
C PRO A 146 -22.04 -16.95 -10.05
N CYS A 147 -21.02 -17.47 -10.74
CA CYS A 147 -19.66 -17.65 -10.25
C CYS A 147 -18.58 -16.95 -11.09
N THR A 148 -18.94 -15.91 -11.85
CA THR A 148 -17.96 -14.96 -12.38
C THR A 148 -17.73 -13.84 -11.37
N LEU A 149 -16.47 -13.56 -11.05
CA LEU A 149 -16.08 -12.36 -10.30
C LEU A 149 -16.34 -11.17 -11.23
N GLU A 150 -17.49 -10.51 -11.06
CA GLU A 150 -17.88 -9.34 -11.83
C GLU A 150 -18.38 -8.29 -10.83
N GLY A 151 -17.78 -7.10 -10.86
CA GLY A 151 -18.16 -6.01 -9.99
C GLY A 151 -19.53 -5.45 -10.37
N ALA A 152 -20.19 -4.81 -9.40
CA ALA A 152 -21.40 -4.04 -9.67
C ALA A 152 -21.03 -2.64 -10.17
N ARG A 153 -21.87 -2.02 -11.01
CA ARG A 153 -21.70 -0.60 -11.36
C ARG A 153 -21.72 0.32 -10.13
N SER A 154 -22.42 -0.09 -9.08
CA SER A 154 -22.42 0.61 -7.79
C SER A 154 -21.03 0.68 -7.15
N SER A 155 -20.12 -0.26 -7.45
CA SER A 155 -18.74 -0.23 -6.97
C SER A 155 -17.96 1.00 -7.46
N ALA A 156 -18.38 1.63 -8.57
CA ALA A 156 -17.80 2.89 -9.05
C ALA A 156 -17.89 4.00 -8.00
N PHE A 157 -18.98 4.05 -7.22
CA PHE A 157 -19.14 5.05 -6.16
C PHE A 157 -18.13 4.82 -5.04
N GLY A 158 -17.88 3.57 -4.66
CA GLY A 158 -16.90 3.23 -3.62
C GLY A 158 -15.48 3.62 -4.01
N TYR A 159 -15.06 3.25 -5.22
CA TYR A 159 -13.75 3.66 -5.75
C TYR A 159 -13.66 5.16 -6.00
N GLY A 160 -14.76 5.81 -6.39
CA GLY A 160 -14.83 7.27 -6.53
C GLY A 160 -14.60 8.00 -5.20
N LEU A 161 -15.23 7.54 -4.12
CA LEU A 161 -15.02 8.11 -2.79
C LEU A 161 -13.59 7.86 -2.28
N LEU A 162 -13.03 6.67 -2.54
CA LEU A 162 -11.63 6.37 -2.25
C LEU A 162 -10.68 7.31 -3.00
N MET A 163 -10.91 7.54 -4.29
CA MET A 163 -10.13 8.48 -5.10
C MET A 163 -10.18 9.90 -4.52
N ILE A 164 -11.37 10.37 -4.10
CA ILE A 164 -11.51 11.68 -3.46
C ILE A 164 -10.69 11.74 -2.17
N PHE A 165 -10.72 10.68 -1.36
CA PHE A 165 -9.93 10.59 -0.13
C PHE A 165 -8.42 10.69 -0.40
N GLU A 166 -7.91 9.93 -1.36
CA GLU A 166 -6.51 9.96 -1.77
C GLU A 166 -6.08 11.34 -2.29
N ILE A 167 -6.93 12.00 -3.09
CA ILE A 167 -6.69 13.37 -3.56
C ILE A 167 -6.59 14.32 -2.38
N VAL A 168 -7.49 14.22 -1.38
CA VAL A 168 -7.44 15.04 -0.16
C VAL A 168 -6.14 14.80 0.60
N LEU A 169 -5.71 13.55 0.79
CA LEU A 169 -4.43 13.22 1.44
C LEU A 169 -3.23 13.79 0.68
N MET A 170 -3.24 13.69 -0.65
CA MET A 170 -2.22 14.24 -1.52
C MET A 170 -2.17 15.78 -1.41
N LEU A 171 -3.31 16.45 -1.47
CA LEU A 171 -3.40 17.92 -1.34
C LEU A 171 -2.90 18.41 0.02
N ILE A 172 -3.26 17.73 1.11
CA ILE A 172 -2.75 18.05 2.45
C ILE A 172 -1.23 17.88 2.48
N THR A 173 -0.70 16.79 1.89
CA THR A 173 0.75 16.54 1.82
C THR A 173 1.47 17.66 1.06
N VAL A 174 0.94 18.08 -0.08
CA VAL A 174 1.48 19.20 -0.88
C VAL A 174 1.41 20.52 -0.11
N PHE A 175 0.29 20.79 0.56
CA PHE A 175 0.12 22.01 1.35
C PHE A 175 1.12 22.08 2.51
N VAL A 176 1.29 20.97 3.24
CA VAL A 176 2.28 20.86 4.32
C VAL A 176 3.70 21.00 3.78
N LYS A 177 4.01 20.39 2.64
CA LYS A 177 5.29 20.54 1.94
C LYS A 177 5.57 22.01 1.62
N TYR A 178 4.60 22.71 1.02
CA TYR A 178 4.73 24.11 0.64
C TYR A 178 4.94 25.01 1.87
N ARG A 179 4.18 24.77 2.94
CA ARG A 179 4.32 25.50 4.22
C ARG A 179 5.71 25.32 4.84
N HIS A 180 6.25 24.10 4.83
CA HIS A 180 7.59 23.84 5.36
C HIS A 180 8.69 24.38 4.44
N TYR A 181 8.49 24.35 3.12
CA TYR A 181 9.42 24.89 2.14
C TYR A 181 9.61 26.41 2.28
N PHE A 182 8.55 27.13 2.67
CA PHE A 182 8.63 28.57 2.91
C PHE A 182 9.40 28.95 4.20
N GLY A 183 9.76 27.98 5.05
CA GLY A 183 10.40 28.21 6.36
C GLY A 183 11.86 27.75 6.48
N PHE A 184 12.30 26.72 5.75
CA PHE A 184 13.65 26.14 5.91
C PHE A 184 14.24 25.56 4.61
N HIS A 185 15.48 25.96 4.29
CA HIS A 185 16.25 25.59 3.09
C HIS A 185 16.97 24.21 3.20
N ASN A 186 16.33 23.19 3.79
CA ASN A 186 16.98 21.89 4.00
C ASN A 186 16.73 20.92 2.83
N THR A 187 17.81 20.48 2.17
CA THR A 187 17.84 19.50 1.06
C THR A 187 17.25 18.14 1.43
N LEU A 188 17.39 17.71 2.70
CA LEU A 188 16.85 16.44 3.19
C LEU A 188 15.31 16.42 3.13
N ILE A 189 14.65 17.53 3.50
CA ILE A 189 13.20 17.68 3.42
C ILE A 189 12.72 17.60 1.96
N ARG A 190 13.48 18.18 1.02
CA ARG A 190 13.13 18.16 -0.41
C ARG A 190 13.08 16.74 -0.99
N SER A 191 14.02 15.87 -0.64
CA SER A 191 14.05 14.49 -1.15
C SER A 191 12.90 13.65 -0.57
N VAL A 192 12.68 13.72 0.75
CA VAL A 192 11.65 12.91 1.45
C VAL A 192 10.24 13.20 0.94
N TYR A 193 9.94 14.49 0.70
CA TYR A 193 8.66 14.94 0.15
C TYR A 193 8.56 14.78 -1.37
N GLY A 194 9.66 14.53 -2.07
CA GLY A 194 9.68 14.20 -3.50
C GLY A 194 9.21 12.77 -3.73
N ASP A 195 9.94 11.82 -3.13
CA ASP A 195 9.69 10.39 -3.32
C ASP A 195 8.30 9.99 -2.84
N GLY A 196 7.89 10.52 -1.69
CA GLY A 196 6.57 10.27 -1.13
C GLY A 196 5.40 10.75 -1.95
N LEU A 197 5.55 11.93 -2.55
CA LEU A 197 4.48 12.53 -3.35
C LEU A 197 4.33 11.77 -4.66
N LEU A 198 5.44 11.33 -5.27
CA LEU A 198 5.40 10.49 -6.47
C LEU A 198 4.62 9.20 -6.20
N TYR A 199 4.90 8.52 -5.08
CA TYR A 199 4.15 7.31 -4.70
C TYR A 199 2.67 7.60 -4.47
N MET A 200 2.31 8.66 -3.75
CA MET A 200 0.91 9.08 -3.56
C MET A 200 0.21 9.37 -4.90
N SER A 201 0.88 10.07 -5.81
CA SER A 201 0.34 10.36 -7.15
C SER A 201 0.13 9.09 -7.97
N CYS A 202 1.03 8.10 -7.89
CA CYS A 202 0.84 6.81 -8.52
C CYS A 202 -0.37 6.05 -7.95
N ILE A 203 -0.55 6.06 -6.62
CA ILE A 203 -1.72 5.47 -5.96
C ILE A 203 -3.02 6.11 -6.49
N THR A 204 -3.11 7.44 -6.44
CA THR A 204 -4.28 8.18 -6.93
C THR A 204 -4.53 7.92 -8.42
N MET A 205 -3.49 7.87 -9.25
CA MET A 205 -3.62 7.59 -10.68
C MET A 205 -4.23 6.21 -10.93
N VAL A 206 -3.81 5.18 -10.20
CA VAL A 206 -4.38 3.82 -10.36
C VAL A 206 -5.84 3.79 -9.91
N SER A 207 -6.19 4.45 -8.81
CA SER A 207 -7.58 4.58 -8.36
C SER A 207 -8.44 5.34 -9.38
N THR A 208 -7.91 6.40 -10.01
CA THR A 208 -8.58 7.10 -11.11
C THR A 208 -8.82 6.19 -12.31
N LEU A 209 -7.80 5.43 -12.72
CA LEU A 209 -7.94 4.48 -13.83
C LEU A 209 -8.99 3.41 -13.52
N ASN A 210 -9.06 2.92 -12.28
CA ASN A 210 -10.07 1.94 -11.88
C ASN A 210 -11.50 2.51 -11.98
N VAL A 211 -11.72 3.74 -11.50
CA VAL A 211 -13.02 4.42 -11.64
C VAL A 211 -13.40 4.63 -13.10
N ILE A 212 -12.45 5.01 -13.96
CA ILE A 212 -12.68 5.15 -15.40
C ILE A 212 -13.06 3.80 -16.01
N VAL A 213 -12.36 2.72 -15.68
CA VAL A 213 -12.65 1.38 -16.19
C VAL A 213 -14.07 0.96 -15.82
N ILE A 214 -14.46 1.08 -14.56
CA ILE A 214 -15.79 0.68 -14.10
C ILE A 214 -16.90 1.55 -14.72
N SER A 215 -16.64 2.84 -14.94
CA SER A 215 -17.65 3.80 -15.41
C SER A 215 -17.84 3.80 -16.94
N VAL A 216 -16.76 3.54 -17.69
CA VAL A 216 -16.75 3.69 -19.16
C VAL A 216 -16.86 2.35 -19.87
N PHE A 217 -16.22 1.30 -19.34
CA PHE A 217 -16.13 0.00 -20.02
C PHE A 217 -17.28 -0.94 -19.58
N PRO A 218 -17.53 -2.02 -20.35
CA PRO A 218 -18.45 -3.07 -19.94
C PRO A 218 -18.08 -3.67 -18.58
N LEU A 219 -19.07 -4.17 -17.83
CA LEU A 219 -18.88 -4.75 -16.49
C LEU A 219 -17.84 -5.88 -16.46
N SER A 220 -17.63 -6.57 -17.57
CA SER A 220 -16.64 -7.64 -17.68
C SER A 220 -15.19 -7.17 -17.52
N TYR A 221 -14.93 -5.86 -17.54
CA TYR A 221 -13.62 -5.25 -17.27
C TYR A 221 -13.50 -4.69 -15.84
N SER A 222 -14.58 -4.67 -15.05
CA SER A 222 -14.61 -4.02 -13.72
C SER A 222 -13.57 -4.58 -12.74
N GLU A 223 -13.28 -5.88 -12.81
CA GLU A 223 -12.30 -6.55 -11.95
C GLU A 223 -10.87 -6.49 -12.48
N MET A 224 -10.65 -5.92 -13.68
CA MET A 224 -9.33 -5.88 -14.33
C MET A 224 -8.29 -5.13 -13.51
N LEU A 225 -8.69 -4.02 -12.89
CA LEU A 225 -7.79 -3.16 -12.12
C LEU A 225 -7.91 -3.34 -10.60
N ASN A 226 -8.80 -4.22 -10.13
CA ASN A 226 -9.02 -4.42 -8.70
C ASN A 226 -7.76 -4.98 -8.00
N VAL A 227 -7.26 -6.15 -8.43
CA VAL A 227 -6.03 -6.73 -7.86
C VAL A 227 -4.80 -5.83 -8.11
N PRO A 228 -4.57 -5.29 -9.32
CA PRO A 228 -3.50 -4.31 -9.54
C PRO A 228 -3.55 -3.12 -8.61
N GLN A 229 -4.73 -2.54 -8.37
CA GLN A 229 -4.90 -1.41 -7.45
C GLN A 229 -4.40 -1.79 -6.06
N ILE A 230 -4.82 -2.93 -5.53
CA ILE A 230 -4.48 -3.36 -4.17
C ILE A 230 -2.98 -3.68 -4.05
N VAL A 231 -2.41 -4.33 -5.06
CA VAL A 231 -0.97 -4.61 -5.12
C VAL A 231 -0.17 -3.30 -5.14
N VAL A 232 -0.55 -2.36 -6.00
CA VAL A 232 0.11 -1.05 -6.08
C VAL A 232 -0.01 -0.30 -4.76
N HIS A 233 -1.19 -0.25 -4.16
CA HIS A 233 -1.43 0.33 -2.84
C HIS A 233 -0.51 -0.26 -1.78
N SER A 234 -0.43 -1.59 -1.70
CA SER A 234 0.42 -2.30 -0.74
C SER A 234 1.92 -2.04 -0.92
N VAL A 235 2.39 -2.16 -2.18
CA VAL A 235 3.80 -1.96 -2.54
C VAL A 235 4.21 -0.51 -2.29
N LEU A 236 3.42 0.44 -2.78
CA LEU A 236 3.73 1.85 -2.64
C LEU A 236 3.63 2.31 -1.19
N ALA A 237 2.63 1.86 -0.42
CA ALA A 237 2.53 2.16 1.00
C ALA A 237 3.73 1.59 1.80
N SER A 238 4.22 0.40 1.43
CA SER A 238 5.43 -0.19 2.01
C SER A 238 6.68 0.64 1.69
N ARG A 239 6.88 1.00 0.42
CA ARG A 239 8.03 1.83 -0.03
C ARG A 239 8.03 3.20 0.61
N ILE A 240 6.86 3.81 0.72
CA ILE A 240 6.61 5.04 1.46
C ILE A 240 7.11 4.89 2.90
N LEU A 241 6.76 3.81 3.59
CA LEU A 241 7.15 3.60 4.97
C LEU A 241 8.68 3.43 5.11
N PHE A 242 9.30 2.65 4.24
CA PHE A 242 10.75 2.46 4.23
C PHE A 242 11.50 3.76 3.92
N SER A 243 11.02 4.56 2.96
CA SER A 243 11.65 5.84 2.62
C SER A 243 11.64 6.79 3.82
N LEU A 244 10.56 6.82 4.61
CA LEU A 244 10.49 7.63 5.82
C LEU A 244 11.50 7.19 6.89
N GLN A 245 11.73 5.89 7.00
CA GLN A 245 12.63 5.30 8.00
C GLN A 245 14.08 5.58 7.65
N ALA A 246 14.49 5.29 6.41
CA ALA A 246 15.85 5.55 5.94
C ALA A 246 16.25 7.02 6.15
N ASN A 247 15.33 7.95 5.87
CA ASN A 247 15.55 9.37 6.11
C ASN A 247 15.60 9.75 7.59
N ARG A 248 14.81 9.09 8.46
CA ARG A 248 14.85 9.31 9.91
C ARG A 248 16.17 8.81 10.50
N GLU A 249 16.67 7.67 10.04
CA GLU A 249 17.98 7.19 10.46
C GLU A 249 19.05 8.18 10.01
N GLN A 250 19.07 8.55 8.72
CA GLN A 250 20.01 9.54 8.19
C GLN A 250 19.95 10.91 8.85
N SER A 251 18.86 11.36 9.46
CA SER A 251 18.84 12.63 10.20
C SER A 251 19.44 12.52 11.60
N VAL A 252 19.40 11.33 12.22
CA VAL A 252 20.07 11.06 13.50
C VAL A 252 21.58 10.96 13.31
N ILE A 253 22.04 10.55 12.12
CA ILE A 253 23.46 10.36 11.78
C ILE A 253 24.34 11.62 11.90
N PRO A 254 23.98 12.73 11.26
CA PRO A 254 24.68 14.01 11.40
C PRO A 254 24.68 14.51 12.82
N THR A 255 23.64 14.23 13.62
CA THR A 255 23.57 14.69 15.01
C THR A 255 24.61 13.99 15.87
N TYR A 256 24.86 12.69 15.71
CA TYR A 256 25.92 12.03 16.48
C TYR A 256 27.33 12.38 16.00
N LEU A 257 27.53 12.57 14.69
CA LEU A 257 28.83 12.98 14.13
C LEU A 257 29.18 14.44 14.46
N SER A 258 28.18 15.31 14.57
CA SER A 258 28.36 16.69 15.02
C SER A 258 28.55 16.82 16.53
N THR A 259 28.05 15.86 17.33
CA THR A 259 28.22 15.88 18.79
C THR A 259 29.54 15.21 19.21
N ASN A 260 30.15 14.37 18.35
CA ASN A 260 31.36 13.62 18.65
C ASN A 260 32.52 13.92 17.66
N ALA A 261 32.77 15.19 17.35
CA ALA A 261 34.09 15.64 16.93
C ALA A 261 34.96 15.87 18.20
N PRO A 262 36.24 15.50 18.21
CA PRO A 262 36.86 14.77 19.32
C PRO A 262 37.23 15.66 20.52
N GLU A 263 36.81 15.25 21.72
CA GLU A 263 37.77 15.00 22.80
C GLU A 263 37.98 13.48 22.85
N MET A 264 39.18 13.06 22.49
CA MET A 264 39.63 11.68 22.52
C MET A 264 39.80 11.25 23.97
N GLN A 265 38.74 10.78 24.63
CA GLN A 265 38.82 10.09 25.91
C GLN A 265 38.02 8.79 25.88
N SER A 266 38.79 7.70 25.77
CA SER A 266 38.51 6.31 26.18
C SER A 266 37.08 5.80 25.97
N LEU A 267 36.89 5.01 24.90
CA LEU A 267 35.74 4.12 24.74
C LEU A 267 35.70 3.11 25.91
N PRO A 268 34.50 2.80 26.47
CA PRO A 268 34.34 1.72 27.42
C PRO A 268 34.47 0.35 26.73
N ASP A 269 35.19 -0.56 27.40
CA ASP A 269 35.70 -1.85 26.90
C ASP A 269 34.67 -2.77 26.19
N GLY A 270 33.37 -2.57 26.43
CA GLY A 270 32.31 -3.36 25.81
C GLY A 270 32.04 -3.03 24.33
N PHE A 271 32.40 -1.84 23.86
CA PHE A 271 32.11 -1.42 22.47
C PHE A 271 33.20 -1.87 21.49
N GLN A 272 34.42 -2.09 21.98
CA GLN A 272 35.57 -2.54 21.18
C GLN A 272 35.40 -3.99 20.71
N ALA A 273 34.83 -4.86 21.55
CA ALA A 273 34.50 -6.24 21.22
C ALA A 273 33.47 -6.39 20.07
N TRP A 274 32.56 -5.41 19.92
CA TRP A 274 31.57 -5.44 18.83
C TRP A 274 32.15 -4.92 17.49
N TYR A 275 33.22 -4.12 17.54
CA TYR A 275 33.92 -3.63 16.35
C TYR A 275 34.95 -4.65 15.84
N GLU A 276 35.75 -5.25 16.74
CA GLU A 276 36.71 -6.31 16.40
C GLU A 276 36.03 -7.60 15.88
N GLY A 277 34.82 -7.91 16.36
CA GLY A 277 34.00 -9.01 15.85
C GLY A 277 33.44 -8.77 14.44
N ARG A 278 33.49 -7.53 13.93
CA ARG A 278 33.00 -7.17 12.61
C ARG A 278 34.10 -7.14 11.55
N GLU A 279 35.34 -6.79 11.92
CA GLU A 279 36.48 -6.83 11.00
C GLU A 279 36.92 -8.26 10.66
N THR A 280 36.83 -9.18 11.63
CA THR A 280 37.14 -10.61 11.42
C THR A 280 36.21 -11.33 10.43
N PHE A 281 35.00 -10.81 10.18
CA PHE A 281 34.07 -11.39 9.21
C PHE A 281 34.27 -10.85 7.78
N THR A 282 34.92 -9.70 7.62
CA THR A 282 35.22 -9.11 6.30
C THR A 282 36.52 -9.63 5.70
N ASP A 283 37.50 -10.05 6.50
CA ASP A 283 38.77 -10.59 5.98
C ASP A 283 38.72 -12.08 5.58
N ALA A 284 37.69 -12.83 6.00
CA ALA A 284 37.53 -14.23 5.62
C ALA A 284 36.94 -14.45 4.21
N GLY A 285 36.63 -13.37 3.46
CA GLY A 285 36.00 -13.43 2.14
C GLY A 285 36.89 -13.12 0.94
N GLN A 286 38.18 -12.85 1.13
CA GLN A 286 39.09 -12.39 0.04
C GLN A 286 40.29 -13.29 -0.27
N LEU A 287 40.32 -14.53 0.22
CA LEU A 287 41.36 -15.51 -0.16
C LEU A 287 40.72 -16.80 -0.70
N ASP A 288 40.25 -16.76 -1.94
CA ASP A 288 40.08 -17.96 -2.79
C ASP A 288 39.87 -17.55 -4.27
N GLN A 289 40.89 -16.93 -4.85
CA GLN A 289 41.14 -16.94 -6.31
C GLN A 289 42.66 -16.93 -6.55
N ALA A 290 43.25 -18.13 -6.55
CA ALA A 290 44.47 -18.48 -7.27
C ALA A 290 44.34 -19.93 -7.74
#